data_AF-A0A966EWN1-F1
#
_entry.id   AF-A0A966EWN1-F1
#
_cell.length_a   1.000
_cell.length_b   1.000
_cell.length_c   1.000
_cell.angle_alpha   90.00
_cell.angle_beta   90.00
_cell.angle_gamma   90.00
#
_symmetry.space_group_name_H-M   'P 1'
#
loop_
_entity.id
_entity.type
_entity.pdbx_description
1 polymer ?
#
loop_
_entity_poly.entity_id
_entity_poly.type
_entity_poly.pdbx_seq_one_letter_code
_entity_poly.pdbx_strand_id
1 'polypeptide(L)' 'RCVLIDFSQVDSRLFPSWEMNFVAFNGVNNQMVRKYSENGLFQPYDFSASQAIDFLREVARQVQLDASEKPKSLLSWFKS' A
#
# COMPACT_ATOMS: atom_id res chain seq x y z
N ARG A 1 -12.91 16.96 1.75
CA ARG A 1 -12.94 17.15 3.21
C ARG A 1 -11.67 16.54 3.78
N CYS A 2 -10.92 17.28 4.59
CA CYS A 2 -9.73 16.74 5.26
C CYS A 2 -10.16 16.18 6.62
N VAL A 3 -9.70 14.98 6.97
CA VAL A 3 -10.00 14.31 8.25
C VAL A 3 -8.69 13.83 8.83
N LEU A 4 -8.43 14.19 10.09
CA LEU A 4 -7.30 13.65 10.84
C LEU A 4 -7.70 12.25 11.34
N ILE A 5 -7.03 11.22 10.83
CA ILE A 5 -7.30 9.81 11.19
C ILE A 5 -6.56 9.44 12.49
N ASP A 6 -5.28 9.80 12.58
CA ASP A 6 -4.46 9.56 13.77
C ASP A 6 -3.45 10.69 13.97
N PHE A 7 -3.17 10.98 15.23
CA PHE A 7 -2.07 11.83 15.66
C PHE A 7 -1.55 11.31 17.00
N SER A 8 -0.33 10.79 16.98
CA SER A 8 0.28 10.16 18.14
C SER A 8 1.79 10.43 18.18
N GLN A 9 2.35 10.41 19.39
CA GLN A 9 3.80 10.40 19.55
C GLN A 9 4.31 8.99 19.22
N VAL A 10 5.41 8.91 18.46
CA VAL A 10 6.07 7.65 18.11
C VAL A 10 7.52 7.66 18.58
N ASP A 11 7.99 6.52 19.10
CA ASP A 11 9.37 6.39 19.57
C ASP A 11 10.38 6.23 18.42
N SER A 12 9.91 5.79 17.25
CA SER A 12 10.72 5.62 16.04
C SER A 12 9.89 5.78 14.77
N ARG A 13 10.57 5.99 13.63
CA ARG A 13 9.90 6.13 12.33
C ARG A 13 9.23 4.81 11.95
N LEU A 14 7.92 4.85 11.68
CA LEU A 14 7.16 3.68 11.21
C LEU A 14 7.55 3.26 9.78
N PHE A 15 8.01 4.22 8.96
CA PHE A 15 8.42 4.02 7.57
C PHE A 15 9.81 4.66 7.34
N PRO A 16 10.89 4.08 7.86
CA PRO A 16 12.21 4.74 7.93
C PRO A 16 12.87 4.92 6.57
N SER A 17 12.62 4.01 5.62
CA SER A 17 13.26 3.97 4.30
C SER A 17 12.37 4.47 3.18
N TRP A 18 11.20 5.03 3.51
CA TRP A 18 10.20 5.41 2.52
C TRP A 18 10.11 6.92 2.42
N GLU A 19 10.43 7.46 1.25
CA GLU A 19 10.12 8.83 0.87
C GLU A 19 8.68 8.94 0.35
N MET A 20 8.20 10.17 0.15
CA MET A 20 6.84 10.37 -0.35
C MET A 20 6.67 9.70 -1.72
N ASN A 21 5.77 8.71 -1.77
CA ASN A 21 5.54 7.93 -2.98
C ASN A 21 4.04 7.88 -3.32
N PHE A 22 3.73 7.81 -4.61
CA PHE A 22 2.39 7.62 -5.11
C PHE A 22 2.16 6.15 -5.42
N VAL A 23 1.22 5.52 -4.71
CA VAL A 23 0.83 4.14 -4.96
C VAL A 23 -0.57 4.13 -5.56
N ALA A 24 -0.68 3.69 -6.80
CA ALA A 24 -1.95 3.48 -7.47
C ALA A 24 -2.45 2.06 -7.23
N PHE A 25 -3.69 1.93 -6.76
CA PHE A 25 -4.37 0.64 -6.69
C PHE A 25 -5.18 0.46 -7.98
N ASN A 26 -4.74 -0.44 -8.86
CA ASN A 26 -5.48 -0.74 -10.08
C ASN A 26 -6.75 -1.57 -9.77
N GLY A 27 -7.88 -0.88 -9.77
CA GLY A 27 -9.21 -1.45 -10.00
C GLY A 27 -9.89 -2.21 -8.85
N VAL A 28 -11.15 -2.56 -9.11
CA VAL A 28 -12.17 -3.19 -8.25
C VAL A 28 -11.74 -4.51 -7.57
N ASN A 29 -10.57 -5.04 -7.94
CA ASN A 29 -10.05 -6.35 -7.50
C ASN A 29 -8.77 -6.27 -6.67
N ASN A 30 -8.35 -5.09 -6.21
CA ASN A 30 -7.17 -5.00 -5.35
C ASN A 30 -7.43 -5.75 -4.02
N GLN A 31 -6.74 -6.88 -3.82
CA GLN A 31 -6.93 -7.74 -2.65
C GLN A 31 -6.62 -7.03 -1.34
N MET A 32 -5.67 -6.09 -1.36
CA MET A 32 -5.32 -5.29 -0.18
C MET A 32 -6.46 -4.33 0.17
N VAL A 33 -7.02 -3.61 -0.80
CA VAL A 33 -8.18 -2.75 -0.54
C VAL A 33 -9.36 -3.57 -0.02
N ARG A 34 -9.67 -4.72 -0.63
CA ARG A 34 -10.75 -5.62 -0.17
C ARG A 34 -10.54 -6.18 1.23
N LYS A 35 -9.30 -6.33 1.68
CA LYS A 35 -9.00 -6.80 3.05
C LYS A 35 -9.37 -5.75 4.10
N TYR A 36 -9.27 -4.46 3.77
CA TYR A 36 -9.49 -3.36 4.71
C TYR A 36 -10.78 -2.57 4.45
N SER A 37 -11.47 -2.78 3.31
CA SER A 37 -12.76 -2.15 2.99
C SER A 37 -13.87 -3.19 2.82
N GLU A 38 -15.04 -2.93 3.38
CA GLU A 38 -16.20 -3.84 3.29
C GLU A 38 -16.80 -3.94 1.88
N ASN A 39 -16.70 -2.87 1.08
CA ASN A 39 -17.30 -2.77 -0.26
C ASN A 39 -16.29 -2.90 -1.41
N GLY A 40 -15.02 -3.18 -1.10
CA GLY A 40 -13.94 -3.28 -2.09
C GLY A 40 -13.50 -1.93 -2.68
N LEU A 41 -13.93 -0.81 -2.10
CA LEU A 41 -13.53 0.54 -2.48
C LEU A 41 -12.54 1.10 -1.47
N PHE A 42 -11.52 1.82 -1.95
CA PHE A 42 -10.58 2.49 -1.07
C PHE A 42 -11.24 3.72 -0.44
N GLN A 43 -11.73 3.57 0.79
CA GLN A 43 -12.37 4.60 1.59
C GLN A 43 -11.58 4.84 2.88
N PRO A 44 -10.45 5.58 2.80
CA PRO A 44 -9.54 5.72 3.94
C PRO A 44 -10.15 6.43 5.15
N TYR A 45 -11.27 7.13 4.97
CA TYR A 45 -11.98 7.81 6.05
C TYR A 45 -12.80 6.87 6.95
N ASP A 46 -13.07 5.65 6.49
CA ASP A 46 -13.79 4.64 7.27
C ASP A 46 -12.83 3.79 8.13
N PHE A 47 -11.52 4.00 7.99
CA PHE A 47 -10.51 3.28 8.75
C PHE A 47 -10.36 3.85 10.16
N SER A 48 -10.23 2.96 11.14
CA SER A 48 -9.65 3.33 12.42
C SER A 48 -8.16 3.68 12.26
N ALA A 49 -7.59 4.36 13.26
CA ALA A 49 -6.16 4.66 13.31
C ALA A 49 -5.28 3.41 13.12
N SER A 50 -5.60 2.30 13.80
CA SER A 50 -4.85 1.05 13.68
C SER A 50 -4.99 0.43 12.30
N GLN A 51 -6.21 0.40 11.74
CA GLN A 51 -6.45 -0.12 10.39
C GLN A 51 -5.68 0.67 9.33
N ALA A 52 -5.61 2.01 9.46
CA ALA A 52 -4.87 2.86 8.55
C ALA A 52 -3.35 2.58 8.61
N ILE A 53 -2.79 2.44 9.81
CA ILE A 53 -1.37 2.10 10.00
C ILE A 53 -1.05 0.73 9.41
N ASP A 54 -1.88 -0.28 9.71
CA ASP A 54 -1.69 -1.64 9.21
C ASP A 54 -1.81 -1.71 7.69
N PHE A 55 -2.77 -1.00 7.10
CA PHE A 55 -2.90 -0.87 5.66
C PHE A 55 -1.63 -0.27 5.05
N LEU A 56 -1.16 0.87 5.56
CA LEU A 56 0.03 1.55 5.03
C LEU A 56 1.30 0.69 5.16
N ARG A 57 1.46 -0.08 6.24
CA ARG A 57 2.56 -1.05 6.40
C ARG A 57 2.51 -2.14 5.34
N GLU A 58 1.32 -2.67 5.05
CA GLU A 58 1.16 -3.69 4.03
C GLU A 58 1.44 -3.14 2.62
N VAL A 59 1.02 -1.90 2.33
CA VAL A 59 1.38 -1.21 1.09
C VAL A 59 2.90 -1.05 0.98
N ALA A 60 3.57 -0.62 2.05
CA ALA A 60 5.04 -0.48 2.10
C ALA A 60 5.74 -1.78 1.71
N ARG A 61 5.29 -2.86 2.33
CA ARG A 61 5.83 -4.19 2.15
C ARG A 61 5.66 -4.65 0.70
N GLN A 62 4.47 -4.45 0.12
CA GLN A 62 4.19 -4.85 -1.25
C GLN A 62 5.03 -4.06 -2.26
N VAL A 63 5.13 -2.74 -2.10
CA VAL A 63 5.96 -1.90 -2.98
C VAL A 63 7.43 -2.32 -2.93
N GLN A 64 7.94 -2.65 -1.74
CA GLN A 64 9.30 -3.15 -1.59
C GLN A 64 9.52 -4.49 -2.29
N LEU A 65 8.53 -5.38 -2.24
CA LEU A 65 8.57 -6.67 -2.93
C LEU A 65 8.54 -6.49 -4.45
N ASP A 66 7.63 -5.66 -4.96
CA ASP A 66 7.50 -5.38 -6.39
C ASP A 66 8.78 -4.72 -6.95
N ALA A 67 9.44 -3.86 -6.16
CA ALA A 67 10.74 -3.27 -6.52
C ALA A 67 11.89 -4.29 -6.52
N SER A 68 11.77 -5.38 -5.76
CA SER A 68 12.77 -6.44 -5.68
C SER A 68 12.62 -7.52 -6.77
N GLU A 69 11.44 -7.63 -7.38
CA GLU A 69 11.24 -8.47 -8.57
C GLU A 69 12.02 -7.87 -9.75
N LYS A 70 13.09 -8.55 -10.18
CA LYS A 70 13.86 -8.15 -11.36
C LYS A 70 12.93 -8.01 -12.56
N PRO A 71 13.07 -6.98 -13.41
CA PRO A 71 12.30 -6.87 -14.63
C PRO A 71 12.49 -8.16 -15.44
N LYS A 72 11.37 -8.82 -15.79
CA LYS A 72 11.41 -9.99 -16.69
C LYS A 72 12.16 -9.56 -17.94
N SER A 73 13.33 -10.15 -18.16
CA SER A 73 14.16 -9.87 -19.33
C SER A 73 13.29 -9.97 -20.58
N LEU A 74 13.35 -8.95 -21.45
CA LEU A 74 12.65 -8.92 -22.73
C LEU A 74 12.97 -10.17 -23.58
N LEU A 75 14.12 -10.82 -23.34
CA LEU A 75 14.53 -12.06 -23.98
C LEU A 75 13.66 -13.28 -23.61
N SER A 76 12.85 -13.21 -22.55
CA SER A 76 11.92 -14.28 -22.17
C SER A 76 10.69 -14.36 -23.08
N TRP A 77 10.37 -13.29 -23.82
CA TRP A 77 9.23 -13.24 -24.74
C TRP A 77 9.57 -13.80 -26.14
N PHE A 78 10.84 -13.89 -26.50
CA PHE A 78 11.30 -14.36 -27.82
C PHE A 78 11.59 -15.87 -27.88
N LYS A 79 11.28 -16.63 -26.82
CA LYS A 79 11.56 -18.08 -26.73
C LYS A 79 10.31 -18.98 -26.84
N SER A 80 9.22 -18.50 -27.43
CA SER A 80 8.04 -19.33 -27.73
C SER A 80 7.79 -19.49 -29.21
#